data_AF-A0A818CPS0-F1
#
_entry.id   AF-A0A818CPS0-F1
#
_cell.length_a   1.000
_cell.length_b   1.000
_cell.length_c   1.000
_cell.angle_alpha   90.00
_cell.angle_beta   90.00
_cell.angle_gamma   90.00
#
_symmetry.space_group_name_H-M   'P 1'
#
loop_
_entity.id
_entity.type
_entity.pdbx_description
1 polymer ?
#
loop_
_entity_poly.entity_id
_entity_poly.type
_entity_poly.pdbx_seq_one_letter_code
_entity_poly.pdbx_strand_id
1 'polypeptide(L)'
;MITCQYDSTSGLWKNELRWQSGNTLETLANFVSLMDSPLRSVFHQTYMNTDMFVGGDCFDDYQWWLLGWLQVYSVEPNLDYLYRAADIYDFVTVNAWNDTICRGGIQWCPKNAYKNAITNELFLVSSMRLHPYASLLARPPTYFLDWALKEWQWFEASGLINGYNLINDGLSSTTETISTSHKGNVNHFQDASCVNNNGTTWTYNQGVILTGLALLYNSTGNATLLDIAQKIADATIQRLTYSDLILKEPCEPNCDTDQQLFKGIFVRHLAYLIPYLTDAAHIQQYKSFLEQNAESVWTSRQCERDGLYSLIWSNQSSASCNTSHNSSTTSAAWDLFVSSAKTKSLSIKSPSNWTYLGLGNCADDKNASMPNFNKMNVTKIECRTTAEQDTGAVAYDHQFGCNGIQYCRIRTSYGPHQTPQGWSYENGTAKTVTRSNKFPVTSCFLRVV
;
A
#
# COMPACT_ATOMS: atom_id res chain seq x y z
N MET A 1 -1.50 -1.33 13.79
CA MET A 1 -2.87 -1.88 13.69
C MET A 1 -2.92 -3.00 12.68
N ILE A 2 -2.53 -2.77 11.42
CA ILE A 2 -2.35 -3.85 10.44
C ILE A 2 -1.42 -4.99 10.93
N THR A 3 -0.39 -4.66 11.70
CA THR A 3 0.50 -5.63 12.35
C THR A 3 -0.17 -6.51 13.40
N CYS A 4 -1.30 -6.09 13.96
CA CYS A 4 -2.11 -6.91 14.86
C CYS A 4 -2.90 -7.99 14.12
N GLN A 5 -3.12 -7.78 12.82
CA GLN A 5 -3.74 -8.76 11.95
C GLN A 5 -2.70 -9.71 11.33
N TYR A 6 -1.41 -9.43 11.46
CA TYR A 6 -0.36 -10.33 11.00
C TYR A 6 -0.30 -11.60 11.85
N ASP A 7 -0.37 -12.76 11.21
CA ASP A 7 -0.16 -14.07 11.81
C ASP A 7 1.27 -14.53 11.53
N SER A 8 2.10 -14.53 12.57
CA SER A 8 3.51 -14.94 12.47
C SER A 8 3.71 -16.42 12.17
N THR A 9 2.66 -17.25 12.21
CA THR A 9 2.74 -18.68 11.87
C THR A 9 2.62 -18.86 10.36
N SER A 10 1.65 -18.20 9.74
CA SER A 10 1.43 -18.27 8.29
C SER A 10 2.25 -17.26 7.49
N GLY A 11 2.70 -16.17 8.12
CA GLY A 11 3.29 -15.04 7.40
C GLY A 11 2.26 -14.19 6.64
N LEU A 12 0.97 -14.32 6.97
CA LEU A 12 -0.14 -13.67 6.27
C LEU A 12 -0.93 -12.76 7.21
N TRP A 13 -1.74 -11.87 6.65
CA TRP A 13 -2.66 -11.04 7.41
C TRP A 13 -4.05 -11.70 7.48
N LYS A 14 -4.66 -11.67 8.67
CA LYS A 14 -5.98 -12.27 8.93
C LYS A 14 -7.06 -11.60 8.09
N ASN A 15 -8.04 -12.38 7.67
CA ASN A 15 -9.19 -11.93 6.85
C ASN A 15 -8.79 -11.30 5.51
N GLU A 16 -7.57 -11.57 5.04
CA GLU A 16 -7.13 -11.27 3.68
C GLU A 16 -7.10 -12.56 2.85
N LEU A 17 -7.32 -12.40 1.55
CA LEU A 17 -6.91 -13.39 0.56
C LEU A 17 -5.38 -13.39 0.43
N ARG A 18 -4.80 -14.48 -0.06
CA ARG A 18 -3.35 -14.64 -0.08
C ARG A 18 -2.64 -13.55 -0.89
N TRP A 19 -3.19 -13.13 -2.03
CA TRP A 19 -2.62 -12.05 -2.84
C TRP A 19 -2.65 -10.69 -2.13
N GLN A 20 -3.71 -10.44 -1.34
CA GLN A 20 -3.87 -9.19 -0.60
C GLN A 20 -2.75 -9.01 0.43
N SER A 21 -2.28 -10.11 1.04
CA SER A 21 -1.12 -10.09 1.93
C SER A 21 0.19 -9.71 1.22
N GLY A 22 0.36 -10.06 -0.06
CA GLY A 22 1.46 -9.55 -0.88
C GLY A 22 1.39 -8.04 -1.06
N ASN A 23 0.19 -7.49 -1.26
CA ASN A 23 -0.03 -6.04 -1.32
C ASN A 23 0.19 -5.34 0.04
N THR A 24 -0.27 -5.93 1.13
CA THR A 24 -0.07 -5.42 2.49
C THR A 24 1.42 -5.42 2.87
N LEU A 25 2.18 -6.42 2.41
CA LEU A 25 3.64 -6.45 2.52
C LEU A 25 4.31 -5.27 1.79
N GLU A 26 3.87 -4.95 0.56
CA GLU A 26 4.36 -3.76 -0.15
C GLU A 26 4.05 -2.47 0.63
N THR A 27 2.84 -2.35 1.17
CA THR A 27 2.43 -1.19 1.98
C THR A 27 3.32 -1.02 3.21
N LEU A 28 3.63 -2.12 3.91
CA LEU A 28 4.54 -2.12 5.05
C LEU A 28 5.96 -1.69 4.65
N ALA A 29 6.47 -2.21 3.54
CA ALA A 29 7.78 -1.82 3.04
C ALA A 29 7.83 -0.34 2.62
N ASN A 30 6.76 0.20 2.04
CA ASN A 30 6.64 1.64 1.79
C ASN A 30 6.62 2.46 3.08
N PHE A 31 5.90 2.03 4.10
CA PHE A 31 5.91 2.69 5.40
C PHE A 31 7.32 2.72 6.01
N VAL A 32 8.03 1.60 5.96
CA VAL A 32 9.41 1.47 6.43
C VAL A 32 10.39 2.34 5.63
N SER A 33 10.07 2.67 4.37
CA SER A 33 10.88 3.62 3.57
C SER A 33 10.79 5.07 4.09
N LEU A 34 9.71 5.42 4.79
CA LEU A 34 9.50 6.77 5.34
C LEU A 34 10.08 6.91 6.75
N MET A 35 10.16 5.83 7.51
CA MET A 35 10.68 5.85 8.87
C MET A 35 11.29 4.51 9.29
N ASP A 36 12.40 4.57 10.01
CA ASP A 36 12.96 3.36 10.62
C ASP A 36 11.99 2.77 11.63
N SER A 37 11.71 1.48 11.49
CA SER A 37 10.65 0.80 12.20
C SER A 37 11.05 -0.64 12.53
N PRO A 38 10.79 -1.11 13.76
CA PRO A 38 11.02 -2.50 14.15
C PRO A 38 10.11 -3.49 13.42
N LEU A 39 9.13 -3.01 12.64
CA LEU A 39 8.30 -3.85 11.77
C LEU A 39 9.08 -4.49 10.62
N ARG A 40 10.34 -4.10 10.38
CA ARG A 40 11.26 -4.81 9.47
C ARG A 40 11.36 -6.31 9.77
N SER A 41 11.22 -6.72 11.03
CA SER A 41 11.22 -8.14 11.41
C SER A 41 10.11 -8.97 10.75
N VAL A 42 9.01 -8.33 10.34
CA VAL A 42 7.92 -8.98 9.61
C VAL A 42 8.39 -9.49 8.25
N PHE A 43 9.34 -8.80 7.59
CA PHE A 43 9.82 -9.20 6.26
C PHE A 43 10.48 -10.57 6.28
N HIS A 44 11.45 -10.75 7.18
CA HIS A 44 12.14 -12.03 7.34
C HIS A 44 11.16 -13.12 7.78
N GLN A 45 10.26 -12.84 8.73
CA GLN A 45 9.28 -13.82 9.19
C GLN A 45 8.33 -14.25 8.06
N THR A 46 7.87 -13.29 7.24
CA THR A 46 7.02 -13.56 6.08
C THR A 46 7.76 -14.45 5.09
N TYR A 47 9.03 -14.14 4.82
CA TYR A 47 9.86 -14.89 3.88
C TYR A 47 10.07 -16.35 4.32
N MET A 48 10.28 -16.59 5.62
CA MET A 48 10.48 -17.93 6.16
C MET A 48 9.21 -18.79 6.15
N ASN A 49 8.03 -18.16 6.18
CA ASN A 49 6.74 -18.86 6.25
C ASN A 49 6.02 -18.96 4.90
N THR A 50 6.55 -18.34 3.85
CA THR A 50 5.93 -18.29 2.52
C THR A 50 6.89 -18.80 1.46
N ASP A 51 6.37 -19.40 0.40
CA ASP A 51 7.15 -19.83 -0.77
C ASP A 51 6.84 -18.93 -2.00
N MET A 52 7.36 -19.26 -3.18
CA MET A 52 7.07 -18.52 -4.41
C MET A 52 5.62 -18.69 -4.91
N PHE A 53 4.90 -19.70 -4.42
CA PHE A 53 3.52 -20.01 -4.80
C PHE A 53 2.48 -19.48 -3.81
N VAL A 54 2.91 -18.71 -2.81
CA VAL A 54 2.05 -18.16 -1.76
C VAL A 54 0.86 -17.39 -2.30
N GLY A 55 0.99 -16.73 -3.47
CA GLY A 55 -0.08 -15.96 -4.10
C GLY A 55 -1.39 -16.72 -4.25
N GLY A 56 -1.35 -18.01 -4.60
CA GLY A 56 -2.55 -18.79 -4.87
C GLY A 56 -2.46 -19.48 -6.21
N ASP A 57 -3.50 -19.30 -7.04
CA ASP A 57 -3.75 -20.13 -8.22
C ASP A 57 -3.69 -19.34 -9.56
N CYS A 58 -3.78 -18.00 -9.52
CA CYS A 58 -3.76 -17.15 -10.72
C CYS A 58 -2.48 -16.30 -10.80
N PHE A 59 -2.17 -15.83 -12.02
CA PHE A 59 -0.90 -15.19 -12.31
C PHE A 59 -0.79 -13.76 -11.76
N ASP A 60 -1.90 -13.05 -11.61
CA ASP A 60 -1.96 -11.80 -10.86
C ASP A 60 -1.63 -12.01 -9.38
N ASP A 61 -2.17 -13.08 -8.76
CA ASP A 61 -1.92 -13.40 -7.36
C ASP A 61 -0.41 -13.49 -7.03
N TYR A 62 0.37 -14.18 -7.87
CA TYR A 62 1.82 -14.27 -7.67
C TYR A 62 2.50 -12.91 -7.86
N GLN A 63 2.06 -12.12 -8.83
CA GLN A 63 2.69 -10.84 -9.15
C GLN A 63 2.48 -9.78 -8.05
N TRP A 64 1.40 -9.85 -7.27
CA TRP A 64 1.26 -9.02 -6.06
C TRP A 64 2.38 -9.28 -5.04
N TRP A 65 2.75 -10.55 -4.86
CA TRP A 65 3.88 -10.92 -4.01
C TRP A 65 5.22 -10.51 -4.60
N LEU A 66 5.39 -10.59 -5.92
CA LEU A 66 6.56 -10.08 -6.62
C LEU A 66 6.77 -8.59 -6.29
N LEU A 67 5.75 -7.75 -6.46
CA LEU A 67 5.85 -6.31 -6.15
C LEU A 67 6.16 -6.06 -4.66
N GLY A 68 5.54 -6.84 -3.76
CA GLY A 68 5.86 -6.86 -2.34
C GLY A 68 7.34 -7.11 -2.07
N TRP A 69 7.90 -8.20 -2.62
CA TRP A 69 9.31 -8.56 -2.41
C TRP A 69 10.28 -7.53 -3.00
N LEU A 70 9.97 -6.93 -4.15
CA LEU A 70 10.78 -5.84 -4.70
C LEU A 70 10.77 -4.61 -3.80
N GLN A 71 9.61 -4.27 -3.20
CA GLN A 71 9.55 -3.15 -2.27
C GLN A 71 10.30 -3.44 -0.97
N VAL A 72 10.19 -4.66 -0.44
CA VAL A 72 10.97 -5.11 0.72
C VAL A 72 12.47 -5.02 0.44
N TYR A 73 12.93 -5.54 -0.70
CA TYR A 73 14.34 -5.45 -1.10
C TYR A 73 14.86 -4.00 -1.14
N SER A 74 14.03 -3.06 -1.58
CA SER A 74 14.42 -1.64 -1.65
C SER A 74 14.70 -1.00 -0.28
N VAL A 75 14.11 -1.53 0.80
CA VAL A 75 14.30 -1.02 2.16
C VAL A 75 15.17 -1.94 3.03
N GLU A 76 15.32 -3.21 2.64
CA GLU A 76 16.14 -4.22 3.31
C GLU A 76 16.83 -5.07 2.23
N PRO A 77 18.07 -4.71 1.81
CA PRO A 77 18.72 -5.26 0.63
C PRO A 77 19.31 -6.67 0.84
N ASN A 78 18.46 -7.61 1.24
CA ASN A 78 18.75 -9.05 1.23
C ASN A 78 18.42 -9.62 -0.15
N LEU A 79 19.41 -10.23 -0.80
CA LEU A 79 19.27 -10.81 -2.15
C LEU A 79 18.20 -11.91 -2.23
N ASP A 80 17.89 -12.59 -1.13
CA ASP A 80 16.84 -13.60 -1.07
C ASP A 80 15.47 -13.03 -1.50
N TYR A 81 15.15 -11.79 -1.11
CA TYR A 81 13.90 -11.14 -1.50
C TYR A 81 13.88 -10.81 -3.00
N LEU A 82 15.01 -10.33 -3.54
CA LEU A 82 15.14 -10.04 -4.96
C LEU A 82 15.05 -11.31 -5.81
N TYR A 83 15.71 -12.40 -5.38
CA TYR A 83 15.63 -13.70 -6.06
C TYR A 83 14.22 -14.27 -6.03
N ARG A 84 13.51 -14.18 -4.89
CA ARG A 84 12.11 -14.60 -4.80
C ARG A 84 11.22 -13.85 -5.79
N ALA A 85 11.41 -12.54 -5.95
CA ALA A 85 10.67 -11.75 -6.93
C ALA A 85 11.00 -12.19 -8.37
N ALA A 86 12.28 -12.43 -8.67
CA ALA A 86 12.71 -12.88 -9.99
C ALA A 86 12.19 -14.29 -10.35
N ASP A 87 12.18 -15.22 -9.39
CA ASP A 87 11.64 -16.56 -9.59
C ASP A 87 10.14 -16.52 -9.90
N ILE A 88 9.38 -15.67 -9.21
CA ILE A 88 7.96 -15.44 -9.51
C ILE A 88 7.81 -14.84 -10.93
N TYR A 89 8.63 -13.85 -11.28
CA TYR A 89 8.60 -13.22 -12.60
C TYR A 89 8.83 -14.23 -13.72
N ASP A 90 9.87 -15.06 -13.59
CA ASP A 90 10.20 -16.08 -14.60
C ASP A 90 9.09 -17.14 -14.69
N PHE A 91 8.51 -17.54 -13.56
CA PHE A 91 7.36 -18.44 -13.54
C PHE A 91 6.16 -17.87 -14.31
N VAL A 92 5.80 -16.61 -14.07
CA VAL A 92 4.71 -15.93 -14.79
C VAL A 92 5.05 -15.80 -16.27
N THR A 93 6.25 -15.33 -16.61
CA THR A 93 6.70 -15.12 -17.99
C THR A 93 6.57 -16.41 -18.82
N VAL A 94 7.06 -17.53 -18.29
CA VAL A 94 7.09 -18.83 -18.99
C VAL A 94 5.69 -19.44 -19.11
N ASN A 95 4.85 -19.32 -18.09
CA ASN A 95 3.60 -20.08 -18.01
C ASN A 95 2.35 -19.28 -18.41
N ALA A 96 2.45 -17.95 -18.55
CA ALA A 96 1.29 -17.09 -18.70
C ALA A 96 1.31 -16.21 -19.95
N TRP A 97 2.48 -15.85 -20.47
CA TRP A 97 2.54 -15.17 -21.78
C TRP A 97 2.06 -16.11 -22.88
N ASN A 98 1.11 -15.65 -23.69
CA ASN A 98 0.50 -16.49 -24.73
C ASN A 98 0.34 -15.73 -26.05
N ASP A 99 1.21 -16.03 -27.02
CA ASP A 99 1.14 -15.45 -28.37
C ASP A 99 0.03 -16.05 -29.25
N THR A 100 -0.61 -17.15 -28.83
CA THR A 100 -1.69 -17.81 -29.60
C THR A 100 -3.06 -17.20 -29.30
N ILE A 101 -3.31 -16.81 -28.05
CA ILE A 101 -4.57 -16.21 -27.60
C ILE A 101 -4.37 -14.71 -27.46
N CYS A 102 -5.16 -13.91 -28.18
CA CYS A 102 -5.03 -12.46 -28.23
C CYS A 102 -3.65 -11.95 -28.66
N ARG A 103 -2.88 -12.79 -29.38
CA ARG A 103 -1.59 -12.44 -29.98
C ARG A 103 -0.56 -11.91 -28.98
N GLY A 104 -0.68 -12.30 -27.72
CA GLY A 104 0.21 -11.85 -26.65
C GLY A 104 -0.52 -11.64 -25.32
N GLY A 105 0.17 -10.89 -24.45
CA GLY A 105 -0.26 -10.60 -23.09
C GLY A 105 -0.15 -11.82 -22.18
N ILE A 106 -0.30 -11.55 -20.89
CA ILE A 106 -0.37 -12.50 -19.80
C ILE A 106 -1.82 -12.96 -19.61
N GLN A 107 -2.04 -14.27 -19.60
CA GLN A 107 -3.34 -14.86 -19.23
C GLN A 107 -3.55 -14.81 -17.72
N TRP A 108 -4.80 -14.71 -17.28
CA TRP A 108 -5.14 -14.53 -15.87
C TRP A 108 -4.78 -15.76 -15.02
N CYS A 109 -5.17 -16.97 -15.42
CA CYS A 109 -4.89 -18.18 -14.64
C CYS A 109 -4.45 -19.36 -15.52
N PRO A 110 -3.76 -20.38 -14.98
CA PRO A 110 -3.31 -21.54 -15.76
C PRO A 110 -4.43 -22.29 -16.50
N LYS A 111 -5.64 -22.31 -15.92
CA LYS A 111 -6.83 -22.96 -16.50
C LYS A 111 -7.84 -21.98 -17.09
N ASN A 112 -7.53 -20.69 -17.09
CA ASN A 112 -8.40 -19.63 -17.61
C ASN A 112 -7.58 -18.68 -18.47
N ALA A 113 -7.72 -18.82 -19.79
CA ALA A 113 -7.00 -18.01 -20.77
C ALA A 113 -7.51 -16.56 -20.90
N TYR A 114 -8.45 -16.13 -20.04
CA TYR A 114 -8.92 -14.76 -19.98
C TYR A 114 -7.77 -13.76 -19.85
N LYS A 115 -7.84 -12.67 -20.59
CA LYS A 115 -6.86 -11.58 -20.59
C LYS A 115 -7.48 -10.39 -19.87
N ASN A 116 -7.19 -10.24 -18.58
CA ASN A 116 -7.61 -9.08 -17.81
C ASN A 116 -6.50 -8.02 -17.77
N ALA A 117 -6.90 -6.78 -17.50
CA ALA A 117 -5.98 -5.65 -17.42
C ALA A 117 -4.97 -5.86 -16.29
N ILE A 118 -5.43 -6.20 -15.08
CA ILE A 118 -4.56 -6.27 -13.91
C ILE A 118 -3.36 -7.20 -14.07
N THR A 119 -3.55 -8.41 -14.63
CA THR A 119 -2.45 -9.38 -14.75
C THR A 119 -1.35 -8.85 -15.67
N ASN A 120 -1.73 -8.09 -16.69
CA ASN A 120 -0.84 -7.50 -17.68
C ASN A 120 -0.16 -6.22 -17.16
N GLU A 121 -0.89 -5.37 -16.44
CA GLU A 121 -0.34 -4.19 -15.79
C GLU A 121 0.72 -4.55 -14.73
N LEU A 122 0.45 -5.58 -13.93
CA LEU A 122 1.41 -6.12 -12.96
C LEU A 122 2.67 -6.63 -13.65
N PHE A 123 2.54 -7.26 -14.82
CA PHE A 123 3.67 -7.76 -15.59
C PHE A 123 4.53 -6.60 -16.10
N LEU A 124 3.91 -5.57 -16.67
CA LEU A 124 4.61 -4.35 -17.10
C LEU A 124 5.39 -3.70 -15.95
N VAL A 125 4.72 -3.49 -14.80
CA VAL A 125 5.34 -2.87 -13.63
C VAL A 125 6.48 -3.73 -13.09
N SER A 126 6.28 -5.04 -12.97
CA SER A 126 7.30 -5.95 -12.44
C SER A 126 8.52 -6.04 -13.35
N SER A 127 8.32 -6.14 -14.67
CA SER A 127 9.40 -6.02 -15.66
C SER A 127 10.23 -4.76 -15.41
N MET A 128 9.58 -3.60 -15.35
CA MET A 128 10.31 -2.34 -15.17
C MET A 128 10.98 -2.19 -13.82
N ARG A 129 10.41 -2.75 -12.73
CA ARG A 129 11.04 -2.73 -11.40
C ARG A 129 12.21 -3.71 -11.29
N LEU A 130 12.22 -4.81 -12.06
CA LEU A 130 13.33 -5.76 -12.13
C LEU A 130 14.46 -5.30 -13.06
N HIS A 131 14.17 -4.46 -14.05
CA HIS A 131 15.13 -4.00 -15.05
C HIS A 131 16.48 -3.49 -14.48
N PRO A 132 16.52 -2.65 -13.43
CA PRO A 132 17.78 -2.21 -12.83
C PRO A 132 18.64 -3.33 -12.25
N TYR A 133 18.06 -4.51 -12.00
CA TYR A 133 18.72 -5.65 -11.37
C TYR A 133 19.09 -6.76 -12.36
N ALA A 134 18.95 -6.54 -13.66
CA ALA A 134 19.20 -7.55 -14.70
C ALA A 134 20.56 -8.28 -14.54
N SER A 135 21.65 -7.53 -14.37
CA SER A 135 22.98 -8.12 -14.21
C SER A 135 23.13 -8.90 -12.91
N LEU A 136 22.53 -8.42 -11.82
CA LEU A 136 22.54 -9.09 -10.51
C LEU A 136 21.77 -10.42 -10.56
N LEU A 137 20.75 -10.50 -11.41
CA LEU A 137 19.92 -11.68 -11.66
C LEU A 137 20.47 -12.58 -12.78
N ALA A 138 21.70 -12.34 -13.24
CA ALA A 138 22.31 -13.06 -14.35
C ALA A 138 21.42 -13.10 -15.61
N ARG A 139 20.83 -11.95 -15.97
CA ARG A 139 20.08 -11.73 -17.20
C ARG A 139 20.80 -10.71 -18.08
N PRO A 140 20.62 -10.75 -19.42
CA PRO A 140 21.05 -9.67 -20.29
C PRO A 140 20.52 -8.31 -19.80
N PRO A 141 21.29 -7.20 -19.91
CA PRO A 141 20.86 -5.90 -19.40
C PRO A 141 19.51 -5.42 -19.93
N THR A 142 19.13 -5.80 -21.15
CA THR A 142 17.85 -5.41 -21.78
C THR A 142 16.69 -6.35 -21.46
N TYR A 143 16.93 -7.54 -20.88
CA TYR A 143 15.94 -8.62 -20.77
C TYR A 143 14.57 -8.17 -20.27
N PHE A 144 14.52 -7.48 -19.13
CA PHE A 144 13.27 -7.02 -18.56
C PHE A 144 12.66 -5.82 -19.31
N LEU A 145 13.50 -4.94 -19.89
CA LEU A 145 13.03 -3.82 -20.71
C LEU A 145 12.39 -4.31 -22.01
N ASP A 146 12.97 -5.34 -22.64
CA ASP A 146 12.43 -5.95 -23.85
C ASP A 146 11.04 -6.56 -23.59
N TRP A 147 10.86 -7.23 -22.44
CA TRP A 147 9.54 -7.71 -22.00
C TRP A 147 8.56 -6.58 -21.69
N ALA A 148 8.99 -5.53 -21.01
CA ALA A 148 8.15 -4.37 -20.72
C ALA A 148 7.67 -3.67 -22.00
N LEU A 149 8.54 -3.51 -23.00
CA LEU A 149 8.19 -2.96 -24.31
C LEU A 149 7.20 -3.86 -25.05
N LYS A 150 7.41 -5.19 -25.02
CA LYS A 150 6.50 -6.18 -25.63
C LYS A 150 5.12 -6.12 -24.98
N GLU A 151 5.06 -6.09 -23.65
CA GLU A 151 3.82 -5.98 -22.88
C GLU A 151 3.10 -4.66 -23.17
N TRP A 152 3.80 -3.52 -23.08
CA TRP A 152 3.18 -2.23 -23.35
C TRP A 152 2.63 -2.12 -24.77
N GLN A 153 3.37 -2.61 -25.77
CA GLN A 153 2.90 -2.63 -27.16
C GLN A 153 1.60 -3.44 -27.30
N TRP A 154 1.50 -4.57 -26.61
CA TRP A 154 0.27 -5.38 -26.60
C TRP A 154 -0.86 -4.66 -25.87
N PHE A 155 -0.59 -4.13 -24.67
CA PHE A 155 -1.59 -3.47 -23.83
C PHE A 155 -2.18 -2.23 -24.50
N GLU A 156 -1.34 -1.37 -25.08
CA GLU A 156 -1.76 -0.16 -25.79
C GLU A 156 -2.69 -0.49 -26.96
N ALA A 157 -2.37 -1.56 -27.71
CA ALA A 157 -3.15 -1.95 -28.86
C ALA A 157 -4.43 -2.73 -28.48
N SER A 158 -4.48 -3.35 -27.29
CA SER A 158 -5.57 -4.26 -26.84
C SER A 158 -6.96 -3.64 -26.88
N GLY A 159 -7.04 -2.31 -26.80
CA GLY A 159 -8.28 -1.56 -26.67
C GLY A 159 -8.84 -1.51 -25.24
N LEU A 160 -8.10 -1.99 -24.23
CA LEU A 160 -8.52 -1.93 -22.81
C LEU A 160 -8.69 -0.50 -22.30
N ILE A 161 -7.90 0.46 -22.78
CA ILE A 161 -8.09 1.89 -22.52
C ILE A 161 -9.27 2.37 -23.40
N ASN A 162 -10.39 2.69 -22.76
CA ASN A 162 -11.60 3.12 -23.45
C ASN A 162 -11.62 4.62 -23.78
N GLY A 163 -12.69 5.06 -24.46
CA GLY A 163 -12.88 6.45 -24.89
C GLY A 163 -13.01 7.48 -23.76
N TYR A 164 -13.10 7.05 -22.49
CA TYR A 164 -13.06 7.93 -21.32
C TYR A 164 -11.66 8.03 -20.69
N ASN A 165 -10.65 7.42 -21.31
CA ASN A 165 -9.31 7.20 -20.75
C ASN A 165 -9.34 6.40 -19.43
N LEU A 166 -10.30 5.47 -19.30
CA LEU A 166 -10.32 4.48 -18.22
C LEU A 166 -10.03 3.10 -18.80
N ILE A 167 -9.47 2.22 -17.98
CA ILE A 167 -9.14 0.84 -18.31
C ILE A 167 -10.27 -0.07 -17.88
N ASN A 168 -10.88 -0.78 -18.83
CA ASN A 168 -11.85 -1.83 -18.56
C ASN A 168 -11.18 -3.11 -18.06
N ASP A 169 -11.98 -3.97 -17.42
CA ASP A 169 -11.50 -5.17 -16.73
C ASP A 169 -10.69 -6.14 -17.60
N GLY A 170 -11.08 -6.36 -18.86
CA GLY A 170 -10.39 -7.33 -19.71
C GLY A 170 -10.94 -7.47 -21.12
N LEU A 171 -10.53 -8.54 -21.79
CA LEU A 171 -10.94 -8.88 -23.15
C LEU A 171 -11.88 -10.09 -23.14
N SER A 172 -13.00 -10.01 -23.87
CA SER A 172 -13.89 -11.16 -24.08
C SER A 172 -13.12 -12.25 -24.81
N SER A 173 -13.05 -13.46 -24.24
CA SER A 173 -12.47 -14.64 -24.91
C SER A 173 -13.56 -15.47 -25.60
N THR A 174 -13.21 -16.36 -26.53
CA THR A 174 -14.13 -17.24 -27.30
C THR A 174 -15.10 -18.07 -26.45
N THR A 175 -14.92 -18.18 -25.13
CA THR A 175 -15.76 -19.00 -24.25
C THR A 175 -16.80 -18.21 -23.46
N GLU A 176 -16.76 -16.88 -23.47
CA GLU A 176 -17.82 -16.06 -22.89
C GLU A 176 -18.79 -15.59 -23.96
N THR A 177 -20.05 -15.98 -23.79
CA THR A 177 -21.18 -15.54 -24.60
C THR A 177 -21.14 -14.02 -24.76
N ILE A 178 -20.78 -13.54 -25.96
CA ILE A 178 -20.84 -12.12 -26.32
C ILE A 178 -22.29 -11.66 -26.09
N SER A 179 -22.51 -10.89 -25.02
CA SER A 179 -23.74 -10.13 -24.83
C SER A 179 -23.82 -9.09 -25.94
N THR A 180 -24.66 -9.37 -26.94
CA THR A 180 -24.80 -8.54 -28.13
C THR A 180 -25.55 -7.25 -27.82
N SER A 181 -24.82 -6.27 -27.29
CA SER A 181 -25.22 -4.88 -27.39
C SER A 181 -23.98 -4.00 -27.44
N HIS A 182 -23.47 -3.70 -28.64
CA HIS A 182 -22.99 -2.38 -29.06
C HIS A 182 -22.49 -2.44 -30.52
N LYS A 183 -23.09 -1.61 -31.38
CA LYS A 183 -22.61 -1.30 -32.72
C LYS A 183 -21.74 -0.04 -32.63
N GLY A 184 -20.44 -0.18 -32.79
CA GLY A 184 -19.50 0.94 -32.89
C GLY A 184 -18.22 0.46 -33.58
N ASN A 185 -17.88 1.10 -34.70
CA ASN A 185 -16.86 0.64 -35.64
C ASN A 185 -15.53 1.34 -35.33
N VAL A 186 -14.52 0.59 -34.87
CA VAL A 186 -13.11 0.99 -34.89
C VAL A 186 -12.24 -0.26 -35.04
N ASN A 187 -11.20 -0.18 -35.87
CA ASN A 187 -10.34 -1.30 -36.29
C ASN A 187 -9.48 -1.88 -35.14
N HIS A 188 -10.11 -2.59 -34.20
CA HIS A 188 -9.47 -3.39 -33.17
C HIS A 188 -9.20 -4.81 -33.69
N PHE A 189 -8.12 -5.43 -33.22
CA PHE A 189 -7.63 -6.76 -33.57
C PHE A 189 -8.70 -7.74 -34.10
N GLN A 190 -8.67 -8.05 -35.40
CA GLN A 190 -9.60 -9.00 -36.05
C GLN A 190 -9.26 -10.47 -35.77
N ASP A 191 -9.16 -10.84 -34.49
CA ASP A 191 -9.69 -12.14 -34.06
C ASP A 191 -10.98 -11.79 -33.32
N ALA A 192 -12.12 -12.37 -33.71
CA ALA A 192 -13.42 -12.07 -33.12
C ALA A 192 -13.54 -12.40 -31.60
N SER A 193 -12.41 -12.75 -30.97
CA SER A 193 -12.24 -13.40 -29.68
C SER A 193 -11.34 -12.65 -28.69
N CYS A 194 -11.03 -11.37 -28.93
CA CYS A 194 -10.22 -10.53 -28.04
C CYS A 194 -10.64 -9.05 -28.14
N VAL A 195 -11.91 -8.79 -27.83
CA VAL A 195 -12.49 -7.43 -27.83
C VAL A 195 -12.59 -6.95 -26.38
N ASN A 196 -12.33 -5.65 -26.14
CA ASN A 196 -12.59 -5.06 -24.83
C ASN A 196 -14.01 -5.41 -24.36
N ASN A 197 -14.10 -6.02 -23.18
CA ASN A 197 -15.36 -6.50 -22.61
C ASN A 197 -16.28 -5.36 -22.11
N ASN A 198 -15.80 -4.11 -22.14
CA ASN A 198 -16.44 -2.94 -21.54
C ASN A 198 -16.82 -3.15 -20.06
N GLY A 199 -16.06 -4.01 -19.38
CA GLY A 199 -16.26 -4.38 -17.98
C GLY A 199 -15.95 -3.23 -17.03
N THR A 200 -16.16 -3.46 -15.74
CA THR A 200 -16.00 -2.43 -14.70
C THR A 200 -14.60 -1.81 -14.74
N THR A 201 -14.55 -0.48 -14.67
CA THR A 201 -13.30 0.28 -14.53
C THR A 201 -12.94 0.37 -13.05
N TRP A 202 -12.33 -0.69 -12.53
CA TRP A 202 -11.86 -0.78 -11.15
C TRP A 202 -10.69 0.16 -10.89
N THR A 203 -10.58 0.76 -9.70
CA THR A 203 -9.56 1.79 -9.42
C THR A 203 -8.13 1.26 -9.56
N TYR A 204 -7.85 0.01 -9.16
CA TYR A 204 -6.52 -0.59 -9.23
C TYR A 204 -5.97 -0.71 -10.67
N ASN A 205 -6.81 -1.06 -11.66
CA ASN A 205 -6.44 -1.08 -13.07
C ASN A 205 -6.01 0.31 -13.56
N GLN A 206 -6.60 1.36 -12.97
CA GLN A 206 -6.24 2.73 -13.32
C GLN A 206 -4.93 3.17 -12.65
N GLY A 207 -4.50 2.45 -11.61
CA GLY A 207 -3.34 2.76 -10.80
C GLY A 207 -2.10 2.02 -11.27
N VAL A 208 -2.15 0.69 -11.35
CA VAL A 208 -0.96 -0.14 -11.58
C VAL A 208 -0.24 0.28 -12.85
N ILE A 209 -0.98 0.49 -13.93
CA ILE A 209 -0.47 0.98 -15.22
C ILE A 209 0.34 2.28 -15.11
N LEU A 210 -0.02 3.21 -14.20
CA LEU A 210 0.63 4.52 -14.09
C LEU A 210 2.12 4.38 -13.78
N THR A 211 2.44 3.47 -12.85
CA THR A 211 3.83 3.18 -12.47
C THR A 211 4.58 2.52 -13.62
N GLY A 212 3.93 1.60 -14.35
CA GLY A 212 4.54 0.92 -15.49
C GLY A 212 4.95 1.90 -16.57
N LEU A 213 4.03 2.80 -16.93
CA LEU A 213 4.26 3.87 -17.90
C LEU A 213 5.32 4.87 -17.45
N ALA A 214 5.31 5.28 -16.18
CA ALA A 214 6.28 6.22 -15.65
C ALA A 214 7.71 5.64 -15.66
N LEU A 215 7.86 4.37 -15.28
CA LEU A 215 9.16 3.69 -15.34
C LEU A 215 9.62 3.48 -16.79
N LEU A 216 8.72 3.07 -17.69
CA LEU A 216 9.05 2.87 -19.09
C LEU A 216 9.43 4.20 -19.77
N TYR A 217 8.75 5.31 -19.44
CA TYR A 217 9.17 6.66 -19.83
C TYR A 217 10.58 6.95 -19.37
N ASN A 218 10.90 6.72 -18.10
CA ASN A 218 12.22 6.99 -17.55
C ASN A 218 13.34 6.21 -18.26
N SER A 219 13.05 4.99 -18.72
CA SER A 219 14.01 4.17 -19.46
C SER A 219 14.10 4.49 -20.96
N THR A 220 13.04 5.01 -21.59
CA THR A 220 12.96 5.18 -23.05
C THR A 220 12.97 6.62 -23.52
N GLY A 221 12.62 7.58 -22.67
CA GLY A 221 12.42 8.98 -23.02
C GLY A 221 11.14 9.28 -23.81
N ASN A 222 10.24 8.30 -24.02
CA ASN A 222 9.01 8.52 -24.78
C ASN A 222 7.95 9.26 -23.96
N ALA A 223 7.85 10.58 -24.14
CA ALA A 223 6.93 11.45 -23.41
C ALA A 223 5.44 11.06 -23.54
N THR A 224 5.04 10.39 -24.62
CA THR A 224 3.65 9.92 -24.83
C THR A 224 3.19 9.01 -23.69
N LEU A 225 4.09 8.25 -23.07
CA LEU A 225 3.78 7.35 -21.95
C LEU A 225 3.28 8.14 -20.72
N LEU A 226 3.90 9.30 -20.43
CA LEU A 226 3.43 10.18 -19.34
C LEU A 226 2.11 10.86 -19.70
N ASP A 227 1.92 11.28 -20.95
CA ASP A 227 0.65 11.86 -21.40
C ASP A 227 -0.52 10.88 -21.21
N ILE A 228 -0.30 9.59 -21.51
CA ILE A 228 -1.29 8.52 -21.30
C ILE A 228 -1.55 8.31 -19.82
N ALA A 229 -0.48 8.21 -19.00
CA ALA A 229 -0.61 8.05 -17.55
C ALA A 229 -1.39 9.21 -16.91
N GLN A 230 -1.12 10.45 -17.31
CA GLN A 230 -1.84 11.63 -16.82
C GLN A 230 -3.33 11.59 -17.21
N LYS A 231 -3.66 11.26 -18.46
CA LYS A 231 -5.05 11.12 -18.91
C LYS A 231 -5.83 10.07 -18.10
N ILE A 232 -5.20 8.94 -17.77
CA ILE A 232 -5.82 7.89 -16.94
C ILE A 232 -6.01 8.37 -15.50
N ALA A 233 -5.00 8.99 -14.90
CA ALA A 233 -5.08 9.54 -13.55
C ALA A 233 -6.17 10.63 -13.43
N ASP A 234 -6.23 11.56 -14.39
CA ASP A 234 -7.26 12.60 -14.46
C ASP A 234 -8.66 12.00 -14.65
N ALA A 235 -8.82 11.06 -15.58
CA ALA A 235 -10.10 10.39 -15.80
C ALA A 235 -10.58 9.68 -14.53
N THR A 236 -9.66 9.04 -13.79
CA THR A 236 -9.95 8.37 -12.53
C THR A 236 -10.42 9.35 -11.46
N ILE A 237 -9.68 10.44 -11.23
CA ILE A 237 -10.06 11.47 -10.25
C ILE A 237 -11.42 12.11 -10.60
N GLN A 238 -11.70 12.29 -11.89
CA GLN A 238 -12.96 12.88 -12.35
C GLN A 238 -14.16 11.93 -12.26
N ARG A 239 -13.96 10.62 -12.42
CA ARG A 239 -15.07 9.67 -12.64
C ARG A 239 -15.27 8.65 -11.52
N LEU A 240 -14.20 8.29 -10.81
CA LEU A 240 -14.22 7.28 -9.75
C LEU A 240 -14.16 7.92 -8.35
N THR A 241 -14.76 9.10 -8.22
CA THR A 241 -14.88 9.83 -6.96
C THR A 241 -16.35 10.12 -6.62
N TYR A 242 -16.63 10.43 -5.37
CA TYR A 242 -17.85 11.12 -4.96
C TYR A 242 -17.79 12.61 -5.37
N SER A 243 -18.89 13.34 -5.19
CA SER A 243 -18.98 14.76 -5.54
C SER A 243 -17.99 15.67 -4.80
N ASP A 244 -17.42 15.20 -3.69
CA ASP A 244 -16.43 15.86 -2.86
C ASP A 244 -14.98 15.47 -3.20
N LEU A 245 -14.77 14.75 -4.33
CA LEU A 245 -13.47 14.23 -4.79
C LEU A 245 -12.85 13.15 -3.89
N ILE A 246 -13.65 12.49 -3.05
CA ILE A 246 -13.20 11.31 -2.32
C ILE A 246 -13.31 10.06 -3.21
N LEU A 247 -12.21 9.31 -3.30
CA LEU A 247 -12.08 8.10 -4.11
C LEU A 247 -13.04 7.00 -3.64
N LYS A 248 -13.72 6.38 -4.60
CA LYS A 248 -14.68 5.30 -4.36
C LYS A 248 -14.46 4.14 -5.31
N GLU A 249 -14.72 2.92 -4.86
CA GLU A 249 -14.92 1.82 -5.79
C GLU A 249 -16.30 1.89 -6.48
N PRO A 250 -16.42 1.43 -7.73
CA PRO A 250 -17.70 1.28 -8.41
C PRO A 250 -18.75 0.45 -7.64
N CYS A 251 -18.29 -0.49 -6.80
CA CYS A 251 -19.13 -1.37 -6.00
C CYS A 251 -19.58 -0.78 -4.65
N GLU A 252 -19.04 0.37 -4.22
CA GLU A 252 -19.35 0.91 -2.89
C GLU A 252 -20.86 1.19 -2.74
N PRO A 253 -21.49 0.77 -1.62
CA PRO A 253 -20.88 0.23 -0.39
C PRO A 253 -20.78 -1.31 -0.30
N ASN A 254 -21.14 -2.05 -1.34
CA ASN A 254 -21.34 -3.51 -1.32
C ASN A 254 -20.22 -4.27 -2.03
N CYS A 255 -18.98 -3.83 -1.83
CA CYS A 255 -17.80 -4.47 -2.43
C CYS A 255 -17.49 -5.83 -1.79
N ASP A 256 -17.08 -6.79 -2.62
CA ASP A 256 -16.58 -8.08 -2.14
C ASP A 256 -15.20 -7.97 -1.48
N THR A 257 -14.63 -9.11 -1.11
CA THR A 257 -13.34 -9.16 -0.40
C THR A 257 -12.19 -8.57 -1.20
N ASP A 258 -12.13 -8.82 -2.52
CA ASP A 258 -11.04 -8.35 -3.38
C ASP A 258 -11.07 -6.83 -3.54
N GLN A 259 -12.25 -6.33 -3.88
CA GLN A 259 -12.49 -4.93 -4.26
C GLN A 259 -12.17 -3.94 -3.13
N GLN A 260 -12.21 -4.39 -1.88
CA GLN A 260 -11.96 -3.55 -0.70
C GLN A 260 -10.55 -2.97 -0.62
N LEU A 261 -9.60 -3.52 -1.38
CA LEU A 261 -8.20 -3.09 -1.37
C LEU A 261 -7.82 -2.20 -2.58
N PHE A 262 -8.64 -2.19 -3.62
CA PHE A 262 -8.30 -1.63 -4.94
C PHE A 262 -7.93 -0.14 -4.91
N LYS A 263 -8.70 0.70 -4.22
CA LYS A 263 -8.41 2.13 -4.15
C LYS A 263 -7.12 2.47 -3.41
N GLY A 264 -6.68 1.60 -2.50
CA GLY A 264 -5.36 1.67 -1.88
C GLY A 264 -4.24 1.53 -2.90
N ILE A 265 -4.36 0.54 -3.78
CA ILE A 265 -3.43 0.31 -4.90
C ILE A 265 -3.40 1.54 -5.82
N PHE A 266 -4.56 2.09 -6.17
CA PHE A 266 -4.61 3.30 -7.01
C PHE A 266 -3.80 4.45 -6.41
N VAL A 267 -4.05 4.81 -5.15
CA VAL A 267 -3.38 5.96 -4.53
C VAL A 267 -1.88 5.73 -4.35
N ARG A 268 -1.45 4.48 -4.11
CA ARG A 268 -0.02 4.11 -4.10
C ARG A 268 0.64 4.40 -5.44
N HIS A 269 0.06 3.91 -6.53
CA HIS A 269 0.66 4.06 -7.85
C HIS A 269 0.54 5.51 -8.38
N LEU A 270 -0.51 6.24 -7.99
CA LEU A 270 -0.58 7.69 -8.24
C LEU A 270 0.60 8.43 -7.57
N ALA A 271 0.94 8.06 -6.32
CA ALA A 271 2.11 8.61 -5.64
C ALA A 271 3.44 8.22 -6.29
N TYR A 272 3.53 7.05 -6.92
CA TYR A 272 4.71 6.63 -7.67
C TYR A 272 4.86 7.34 -9.02
N LEU A 273 3.76 7.80 -9.63
CA LEU A 273 3.78 8.59 -10.87
C LEU A 273 4.36 10.01 -10.63
N ILE A 274 3.97 10.67 -9.53
CA ILE A 274 4.27 12.09 -9.27
C ILE A 274 5.75 12.48 -9.50
N PRO A 275 6.77 11.72 -9.04
CA PRO A 275 8.17 12.09 -9.24
C PRO A 275 8.65 12.17 -10.69
N TYR A 276 7.90 11.59 -11.64
CA TYR A 276 8.26 11.59 -13.07
C TYR A 276 7.60 12.74 -13.83
N LEU A 277 6.61 13.39 -13.24
CA LEU A 277 5.92 14.52 -13.86
C LEU A 277 6.79 15.77 -13.80
N THR A 278 6.69 16.59 -14.85
CA THR A 278 7.35 17.90 -14.93
C THR A 278 6.36 19.06 -14.85
N ASP A 279 5.06 18.80 -15.05
CA ASP A 279 4.02 19.82 -14.95
C ASP A 279 3.60 20.07 -13.49
N ALA A 280 3.85 21.30 -13.04
CA ALA A 280 3.55 21.72 -11.66
C ALA A 280 2.05 21.65 -11.33
N ALA A 281 1.16 21.87 -12.30
CA ALA A 281 -0.28 21.85 -12.06
C ALA A 281 -0.79 20.44 -11.73
N HIS A 282 -0.45 19.43 -12.54
CA HIS A 282 -0.79 18.02 -12.24
C HIS A 282 -0.10 17.52 -10.97
N ILE A 283 1.17 17.88 -10.74
CA ILE A 283 1.87 17.53 -9.50
C ILE A 283 1.07 18.05 -8.28
N GLN A 284 0.65 19.32 -8.31
CA GLN A 284 -0.11 19.90 -7.20
C GLN A 284 -1.50 19.27 -7.09
N GLN A 285 -2.20 19.03 -8.20
CA GLN A 285 -3.52 18.38 -8.22
C GLN A 285 -3.47 16.99 -7.58
N TYR A 286 -2.53 16.14 -7.98
CA TYR A 286 -2.43 14.77 -7.47
C TYR A 286 -2.01 14.75 -5.99
N LYS A 287 -1.10 15.63 -5.57
CA LYS A 287 -0.77 15.80 -4.15
C LYS A 287 -1.99 16.21 -3.33
N SER A 288 -2.69 17.26 -3.75
CA SER A 288 -3.90 17.73 -3.08
C SER A 288 -4.99 16.65 -3.02
N PHE A 289 -5.15 15.84 -4.07
CA PHE A 289 -6.07 14.71 -4.09
C PHE A 289 -5.73 13.65 -3.02
N LEU A 290 -4.46 13.24 -2.92
CA LEU A 290 -3.99 12.30 -1.90
C LEU A 290 -4.18 12.85 -0.48
N GLU A 291 -3.88 14.14 -0.28
CA GLU A 291 -4.05 14.83 1.00
C GLU A 291 -5.51 14.92 1.43
N GLN A 292 -6.40 15.31 0.51
CA GLN A 292 -7.82 15.44 0.79
C GLN A 292 -8.45 14.10 1.17
N ASN A 293 -8.11 13.04 0.43
CA ASN A 293 -8.56 11.69 0.75
C ASN A 293 -8.02 11.23 2.11
N ALA A 294 -6.73 11.44 2.39
CA ALA A 294 -6.12 11.08 3.67
C ALA A 294 -6.79 11.81 4.84
N GLU A 295 -7.06 13.11 4.70
CA GLU A 295 -7.75 13.91 5.71
C GLU A 295 -9.19 13.42 5.93
N SER A 296 -9.91 13.04 4.87
CA SER A 296 -11.26 12.49 4.98
C SER A 296 -11.28 11.19 5.79
N VAL A 297 -10.36 10.27 5.52
CA VAL A 297 -10.23 9.02 6.31
C VAL A 297 -9.82 9.34 7.75
N TRP A 298 -8.86 10.24 7.95
CA TRP A 298 -8.32 10.58 9.27
C TRP A 298 -9.35 11.25 10.19
N THR A 299 -10.19 12.13 9.63
CA THR A 299 -11.23 12.86 10.37
C THR A 299 -12.48 12.02 10.60
N SER A 300 -12.71 11.00 9.76
CA SER A 300 -13.82 10.04 9.89
C SER A 300 -13.57 8.95 10.93
N ARG A 301 -12.96 9.28 12.08
CA ARG A 301 -12.63 8.30 13.15
C ARG A 301 -13.83 7.52 13.68
N GLN A 302 -15.03 8.05 13.53
CA GLN A 302 -16.28 7.34 13.84
C GLN A 302 -16.55 6.12 12.94
N CYS A 303 -15.89 6.04 11.78
CA CYS A 303 -15.88 4.88 10.89
C CYS A 303 -14.65 3.97 11.14
N GLU A 304 -13.93 4.14 12.25
CA GLU A 304 -12.94 3.18 12.72
C GLU A 304 -13.61 2.20 13.70
N ARG A 305 -13.36 0.91 13.55
CA ARG A 305 -13.80 -0.13 14.51
C ARG A 305 -12.62 -0.98 14.91
N ASP A 306 -12.31 -1.03 16.20
CA ASP A 306 -11.19 -1.81 16.76
C ASP A 306 -9.84 -1.55 16.07
N GLY A 307 -9.58 -0.32 15.63
CA GLY A 307 -8.36 0.04 14.91
C GLY A 307 -8.34 -0.33 13.42
N LEU A 308 -9.48 -0.75 12.87
CA LEU A 308 -9.64 -1.06 11.45
C LEU A 308 -10.44 0.04 10.76
N TYR A 309 -9.97 0.46 9.58
CA TYR A 309 -10.63 1.50 8.78
C TYR A 309 -11.75 0.90 7.91
N SER A 310 -12.77 1.71 7.65
CA SER A 310 -13.88 1.38 6.76
C SER A 310 -13.47 1.38 5.29
N LEU A 311 -14.18 0.59 4.48
CA LEU A 311 -14.20 0.70 3.01
C LEU A 311 -14.53 2.13 2.54
N ILE A 312 -15.51 2.80 3.15
CA ILE A 312 -15.96 4.12 2.70
C ILE A 312 -15.05 5.20 3.29
N TRP A 313 -14.41 5.98 2.42
CA TRP A 313 -13.53 7.07 2.83
C TRP A 313 -14.24 8.42 2.96
N SER A 314 -15.46 8.53 2.44
CA SER A 314 -16.25 9.77 2.47
C SER A 314 -17.06 9.89 3.76
N ASN A 315 -17.23 11.12 4.25
CA ASN A 315 -17.90 11.40 5.53
C ASN A 315 -19.42 11.65 5.41
N GLN A 316 -20.02 11.29 4.27
CA GLN A 316 -21.32 11.83 3.85
C GLN A 316 -22.52 11.36 4.71
N SER A 317 -22.40 10.32 5.54
CA SER A 317 -23.34 10.04 6.67
C SER A 317 -22.79 9.01 7.65
N SER A 318 -23.26 8.98 8.90
CA SER A 318 -22.89 7.92 9.87
C SER A 318 -23.38 6.52 9.46
N ALA A 319 -24.39 6.43 8.60
CA ALA A 319 -24.89 5.17 8.05
C ALA A 319 -23.88 4.49 7.10
N SER A 320 -22.99 5.25 6.44
CA SER A 320 -21.94 4.68 5.58
C SER A 320 -20.77 4.06 6.36
N CYS A 321 -20.65 4.34 7.67
CA CYS A 321 -19.67 3.72 8.56
C CYS A 321 -20.04 2.27 8.98
N ASN A 322 -21.13 1.67 8.48
CA ASN A 322 -21.52 0.28 8.81
C ASN A 322 -21.08 -0.76 7.77
N THR A 323 -20.09 -0.41 6.95
CA THR A 323 -19.51 -1.27 5.90
C THR A 323 -18.37 -2.15 6.44
N SER A 324 -17.66 -2.88 5.57
CA SER A 324 -16.54 -3.75 5.94
C SER A 324 -15.42 -2.99 6.68
N HIS A 325 -14.94 -3.57 7.79
CA HIS A 325 -13.74 -3.15 8.53
C HIS A 325 -12.86 -4.39 8.73
N ASN A 326 -11.75 -4.47 8.01
CA ASN A 326 -10.85 -5.62 8.01
C ASN A 326 -9.43 -5.20 7.60
N SER A 327 -8.54 -6.18 7.49
CA SER A 327 -7.15 -5.96 7.08
C SER A 327 -7.06 -5.31 5.70
N SER A 328 -7.86 -5.74 4.72
CA SER A 328 -7.81 -5.22 3.34
C SER A 328 -8.19 -3.74 3.25
N THR A 329 -9.30 -3.35 3.87
CA THR A 329 -9.75 -1.95 3.98
C THR A 329 -8.74 -1.09 4.76
N THR A 330 -8.14 -1.65 5.82
CA THR A 330 -7.10 -0.99 6.61
C THR A 330 -5.80 -0.84 5.83
N SER A 331 -5.43 -1.82 5.02
CA SER A 331 -4.28 -1.81 4.12
C SER A 331 -4.45 -0.70 3.07
N ALA A 332 -5.63 -0.59 2.47
CA ALA A 332 -5.94 0.49 1.53
C ALA A 332 -5.86 1.89 2.17
N ALA A 333 -6.40 2.06 3.38
CA ALA A 333 -6.24 3.32 4.12
C ALA A 333 -4.77 3.60 4.46
N TRP A 334 -3.99 2.57 4.75
CA TRP A 334 -2.56 2.71 5.04
C TRP A 334 -1.75 3.13 3.81
N ASP A 335 -2.04 2.56 2.64
CA ASP A 335 -1.49 3.02 1.36
C ASP A 335 -1.73 4.51 1.15
N LEU A 336 -2.95 4.97 1.40
CA LEU A 336 -3.31 6.38 1.30
C LEU A 336 -2.47 7.26 2.23
N PHE A 337 -2.35 6.89 3.51
CA PHE A 337 -1.57 7.66 4.47
C PHE A 337 -0.07 7.70 4.11
N VAL A 338 0.49 6.57 3.70
CA VAL A 338 1.90 6.46 3.29
C VAL A 338 2.14 7.28 2.01
N SER A 339 1.24 7.20 1.03
CA SER A 339 1.30 7.94 -0.23
C SER A 339 1.21 9.45 -0.01
N SER A 340 0.27 9.89 0.83
CA SER A 340 0.13 11.29 1.22
C SER A 340 1.38 11.81 1.96
N ALA A 341 1.92 11.03 2.91
CA ALA A 341 3.13 11.39 3.64
C ALA A 341 4.37 11.48 2.73
N LYS A 342 4.54 10.53 1.81
CA LYS A 342 5.66 10.48 0.85
C LYS A 342 5.69 11.70 -0.07
N THR A 343 4.52 12.19 -0.46
CA THR A 343 4.41 13.29 -1.43
C THR A 343 4.47 14.69 -0.79
N LYS A 344 4.20 14.80 0.52
CA LYS A 344 4.27 16.06 1.29
C LYS A 344 5.69 16.58 1.57
N SER A 345 6.77 15.83 1.27
CA SER A 345 8.13 16.16 1.73
C SER A 345 8.13 16.56 3.21
N LEU A 346 7.50 15.76 4.07
CA LEU A 346 7.32 16.10 5.47
C LEU A 346 8.69 16.24 6.16
N SER A 347 9.10 17.48 6.41
CA SER A 347 9.79 17.78 7.66
C SER A 347 8.77 17.50 8.75
N ILE A 348 8.91 16.38 9.47
CA ILE A 348 8.11 16.12 10.67
C ILE A 348 8.43 17.27 11.62
N LYS A 349 7.57 18.30 11.64
CA LYS A 349 7.59 19.30 12.70
C LYS A 349 7.08 18.58 13.94
N SER A 350 8.02 18.03 14.68
CA SER A 350 7.78 17.59 16.04
C SER A 350 7.16 18.77 16.82
N PRO A 351 6.22 18.53 17.75
CA PRO A 351 5.72 19.57 18.65
C PRO A 351 6.90 20.31 19.26
N SER A 352 6.78 21.63 19.44
CA SER A 352 7.91 22.53 19.69
C SER A 352 8.86 22.15 20.84
N ASN A 353 8.45 21.26 21.77
CA ASN A 353 9.24 20.82 22.92
C ASN A 353 9.32 19.28 23.08
N TRP A 354 8.94 18.48 22.08
CA TRP A 354 9.02 17.01 22.14
C TRP A 354 9.59 16.44 20.85
N THR A 355 10.59 15.59 20.94
CA THR A 355 11.21 14.87 19.82
C THR A 355 10.70 13.44 19.78
N TYR A 356 10.20 13.01 18.62
CA TYR A 356 9.88 11.60 18.39
C TYR A 356 11.17 10.77 18.25
N LEU A 357 11.37 9.78 19.12
CA LEU A 357 12.53 8.88 19.08
C LEU A 357 12.32 7.64 18.20
N GLY A 358 11.09 7.38 17.76
CA GLY A 358 10.75 6.23 16.90
C GLY A 358 9.73 5.27 17.53
N LEU A 359 9.47 4.16 16.82
CA LEU A 359 8.62 3.07 17.30
C LEU A 359 9.40 2.17 18.26
N GLY A 360 8.81 1.93 19.43
CA GLY A 360 9.44 1.37 20.61
C GLY A 360 8.87 2.01 21.88
N ASN A 361 9.03 1.35 23.02
CA ASN A 361 8.79 2.02 24.31
C ASN A 361 10.01 2.87 24.69
N CYS A 362 9.79 3.91 25.49
CA CYS A 362 10.90 4.66 26.05
C CYS A 362 11.59 3.82 27.14
N ALA A 363 12.90 3.65 27.02
CA ALA A 363 13.74 2.90 27.98
C ALA A 363 15.11 3.55 28.08
N ASP A 364 16.01 3.06 28.92
CA ASP A 364 17.41 3.52 28.90
C ASP A 364 18.25 2.80 27.83
N ASP A 365 19.52 3.16 27.70
CA ASP A 365 20.48 2.56 26.77
C ASP A 365 20.77 1.08 27.03
N LYS A 366 20.33 0.54 28.18
CA LYS A 366 20.44 -0.86 28.58
C LYS A 366 19.09 -1.57 28.59
N ASN A 367 18.04 -0.97 28.01
CA ASN A 367 16.65 -1.46 28.05
C ASN A 367 16.05 -1.61 29.46
N ALA A 368 16.59 -0.93 30.47
CA ALA A 368 16.01 -0.87 31.81
C ALA A 368 14.88 0.17 31.89
N SER A 369 13.99 -0.01 32.88
CA SER A 369 12.84 0.87 33.09
C SER A 369 13.26 2.13 33.86
N MET A 370 12.81 3.28 33.39
CA MET A 370 12.87 4.54 34.14
C MET A 370 11.69 4.65 35.11
N PRO A 371 11.81 5.48 36.17
CA PRO A 371 10.65 5.93 36.92
C PRO A 371 9.55 6.37 35.98
N ASN A 372 8.37 5.80 36.17
CA ASN A 372 7.25 6.10 35.32
C ASN A 372 5.94 6.01 36.07
N PHE A 373 4.98 6.81 35.65
CA PHE A 373 3.59 6.52 35.95
C PHE A 373 2.94 5.94 34.70
N ASN A 374 2.07 4.96 34.91
CA ASN A 374 1.39 4.25 33.85
C ASN A 374 -0.09 4.05 34.12
N LYS A 375 -0.86 3.91 33.04
CA LYS A 375 -2.30 3.71 33.09
C LYS A 375 -2.77 2.98 31.83
N MET A 376 -3.67 2.03 32.05
CA MET A 376 -4.35 1.28 30.98
C MET A 376 -5.60 2.01 30.50
N ASN A 377 -6.03 1.67 29.29
CA ASN A 377 -7.16 2.27 28.57
C ASN A 377 -7.09 3.79 28.41
N VAL A 378 -5.86 4.29 28.21
CA VAL A 378 -5.59 5.73 27.99
C VAL A 378 -5.43 5.98 26.50
N THR A 379 -6.20 6.94 25.98
CA THR A 379 -6.07 7.34 24.57
C THR A 379 -4.71 7.98 24.31
N LYS A 380 -4.21 7.92 23.06
CA LYS A 380 -2.97 8.61 22.68
C LYS A 380 -2.99 10.11 23.02
N ILE A 381 -4.16 10.75 22.89
CA ILE A 381 -4.35 12.18 23.20
C ILE A 381 -4.27 12.41 24.70
N GLU A 382 -5.00 11.64 25.52
CA GLU A 382 -4.94 11.76 26.99
C GLU A 382 -3.52 11.50 27.52
N CYS A 383 -2.84 10.49 26.98
CA CYS A 383 -1.44 10.17 27.30
C CYS A 383 -0.53 11.36 27.03
N ARG A 384 -0.65 11.96 25.83
CA ARG A 384 0.13 13.13 25.44
C ARG A 384 -0.19 14.35 26.31
N THR A 385 -1.46 14.69 26.48
CA THR A 385 -1.89 15.83 27.29
C THR A 385 -1.38 15.72 28.72
N THR A 386 -1.44 14.51 29.30
CA THR A 386 -0.92 14.25 30.64
C THR A 386 0.60 14.47 30.70
N ALA A 387 1.33 13.97 29.71
CA ALA A 387 2.78 14.17 29.63
C ALA A 387 3.17 15.64 29.41
N GLU A 388 2.42 16.38 28.60
CA GLU A 388 2.66 17.79 28.32
C GLU A 388 2.38 18.71 29.52
N GLN A 389 1.44 18.33 30.38
CA GLN A 389 1.11 19.06 31.61
C GLN A 389 2.05 18.75 32.77
N ASP A 390 2.73 17.60 32.77
CA ASP A 390 3.67 17.23 33.82
C ASP A 390 5.06 17.86 33.59
N THR A 391 5.47 18.74 34.50
CA THR A 391 6.79 19.39 34.46
C THR A 391 7.96 18.42 34.67
N GLY A 392 7.72 17.23 35.23
CA GLY A 392 8.72 16.18 35.42
C GLY A 392 8.75 15.14 34.34
N ALA A 393 7.78 15.14 33.42
CA ALA A 393 7.78 14.23 32.30
C ALA A 393 9.02 14.51 31.44
N VAL A 394 9.87 13.49 31.32
CA VAL A 394 11.07 13.50 30.48
C VAL A 394 10.84 12.77 29.17
N ALA A 395 10.00 11.73 29.20
CA ALA A 395 9.62 10.97 28.02
C ALA A 395 8.20 10.43 28.20
N TYR A 396 7.51 10.11 27.13
CA TYR A 396 6.31 9.29 27.21
C TYR A 396 6.24 8.32 26.06
N ASP A 397 5.61 7.18 26.32
CA ASP A 397 5.28 6.22 25.31
C ASP A 397 3.83 5.78 25.41
N HIS A 398 3.20 5.65 24.24
CA HIS A 398 1.83 5.15 24.11
C HIS A 398 1.86 3.88 23.28
N GLN A 399 1.33 2.81 23.86
CA GLN A 399 1.20 1.49 23.26
C GLN A 399 -0.27 1.25 22.92
N PHE A 400 -0.51 0.83 21.69
CA PHE A 400 -1.79 0.22 21.31
C PHE A 400 -1.62 -1.30 21.32
N GLY A 401 -2.28 -1.98 22.27
CA GLY A 401 -2.35 -3.43 22.32
C GLY A 401 -3.32 -3.96 21.27
N CYS A 402 -2.99 -5.09 20.66
CA CYS A 402 -3.81 -5.71 19.61
C CYS A 402 -5.17 -6.23 20.08
N ASN A 403 -5.43 -6.21 21.39
CA ASN A 403 -6.70 -6.51 22.03
C ASN A 403 -7.53 -5.24 22.35
N GLY A 404 -7.17 -4.09 21.78
CA GLY A 404 -7.80 -2.80 22.04
C GLY A 404 -7.36 -2.13 23.35
N ILE A 405 -6.56 -2.81 24.18
CA ILE A 405 -6.01 -2.22 25.41
C ILE A 405 -4.94 -1.21 25.02
N GLN A 406 -5.21 0.05 25.33
CA GLN A 406 -4.23 1.11 25.18
C GLN A 406 -3.48 1.30 26.48
N TYR A 407 -2.18 1.53 26.42
CA TYR A 407 -1.35 1.67 27.59
C TYR A 407 -0.43 2.87 27.43
N CYS A 408 -0.44 3.76 28.42
CA CYS A 408 0.44 4.92 28.45
C CYS A 408 1.47 4.76 29.57
N ARG A 409 2.71 5.08 29.27
CA ARG A 409 3.80 5.23 30.23
C ARG A 409 4.37 6.63 30.08
N ILE A 410 4.40 7.38 31.17
CA ILE A 410 5.08 8.68 31.21
C ILE A 410 6.27 8.53 32.13
N ARG A 411 7.46 8.65 31.54
CA ARG A 411 8.74 8.60 32.25
C ARG A 411 8.95 9.95 32.92
N THR A 412 9.26 9.92 34.21
CA THR A 412 9.36 11.11 35.05
C THR A 412 10.71 11.17 35.78
N SER A 413 11.14 12.37 36.16
CA SER A 413 12.31 12.58 37.02
C SER A 413 12.00 12.49 38.51
N TYR A 414 10.72 12.38 38.89
CA TYR A 414 10.31 12.47 40.29
C TYR A 414 9.95 11.11 40.91
N GLY A 415 9.72 11.11 42.23
CA GLY A 415 9.36 9.92 43.02
C GLY A 415 7.85 9.65 43.08
N PRO A 416 7.43 8.58 43.78
CA PRO A 416 6.04 8.09 43.79
C PRO A 416 4.99 9.06 44.33
N HIS A 417 5.38 10.10 45.07
CA HIS A 417 4.46 11.06 45.70
C HIS A 417 3.81 12.05 44.72
N GLN A 418 4.28 12.14 43.47
CA GLN A 418 3.71 13.00 42.43
C GLN A 418 2.89 12.22 41.37
N THR A 419 2.53 10.97 41.67
CA THR A 419 1.74 10.14 40.76
C THR A 419 0.35 10.73 40.56
N PRO A 420 -0.07 11.01 39.30
CA PRO A 420 -1.40 11.55 39.05
C PRO A 420 -2.51 10.59 39.49
N GLN A 421 -3.66 11.13 39.90
CA GLN A 421 -4.80 10.32 40.33
C GLN A 421 -5.24 9.35 39.23
N GLY A 422 -5.39 8.07 39.58
CA GLY A 422 -5.78 7.01 38.64
C GLY A 422 -4.62 6.45 37.80
N TRP A 423 -3.38 6.88 38.07
CA TRP A 423 -2.17 6.29 37.51
C TRP A 423 -1.42 5.49 38.58
N SER A 424 -0.67 4.50 38.14
CA SER A 424 0.20 3.67 38.99
C SER A 424 1.64 4.08 38.76
N TYR A 425 2.44 4.21 39.83
CA TYR A 425 3.87 4.50 39.72
C TYR A 425 4.71 3.24 39.80
N GLU A 426 5.64 3.13 38.86
CA GLU A 426 6.67 2.11 38.79
C GLU A 426 8.05 2.76 38.96
N ASN A 427 8.83 2.22 39.90
CA ASN A 427 10.15 2.76 40.22
C ASN A 427 11.21 2.41 39.15
N GLY A 428 12.29 3.18 39.10
CA GLY A 428 13.43 2.95 38.20
C GLY A 428 14.63 3.83 38.58
N THR A 429 15.80 3.61 37.96
CA THR A 429 17.04 4.33 38.32
C THR A 429 17.81 4.90 37.14
N ALA A 430 17.30 4.75 35.92
CA ALA A 430 18.00 5.18 34.73
C ALA A 430 17.93 6.71 34.50
N LYS A 431 18.99 7.25 33.89
CA LYS A 431 19.19 8.70 33.65
C LYS A 431 19.13 9.10 32.17
N THR A 432 19.03 8.12 31.28
CA THR A 432 19.03 8.29 29.82
C THR A 432 17.71 7.77 29.27
N VAL A 433 17.23 8.40 28.19
CA VAL A 433 16.06 7.94 27.44
C VAL A 433 16.52 7.59 26.03
N THR A 434 16.20 6.38 25.61
CA THR A 434 16.41 5.83 24.27
C THR A 434 15.15 5.08 23.82
N ARG A 435 15.12 4.72 22.53
CA ARG A 435 14.12 3.83 21.95
C ARG A 435 14.49 2.37 22.22
N SER A 436 13.58 1.60 22.81
CA SER A 436 13.70 0.14 22.90
C SER A 436 12.93 -0.54 21.76
N ASN A 437 13.57 -1.52 21.11
CA ASN A 437 12.95 -2.28 20.00
C ASN A 437 11.98 -3.37 20.46
N LYS A 438 11.77 -3.55 21.78
CA LYS A 438 10.98 -4.67 22.33
C LYS A 438 9.47 -4.53 22.09
N PHE A 439 8.97 -3.32 21.81
CA PHE A 439 7.54 -3.05 21.64
C PHE A 439 7.29 -2.28 20.35
N PRO A 440 7.19 -2.99 19.21
CA PRO A 440 7.20 -2.38 17.87
C PRO A 440 5.97 -1.53 17.53
N VAL A 441 4.93 -1.62 18.34
CA VAL A 441 3.65 -0.90 18.19
C VAL A 441 3.53 0.30 19.14
N THR A 442 4.57 0.58 19.91
CA THR A 442 4.62 1.71 20.85
C THR A 442 5.32 2.90 20.19
N SER A 443 4.94 4.13 20.51
CA SER A 443 5.66 5.33 20.03
C SER A 443 6.35 6.03 21.19
N CYS A 444 7.67 6.25 21.12
CA CYS A 444 8.44 6.94 22.16
C CYS A 444 8.71 8.41 21.80
N PHE A 445 8.42 9.32 22.72
CA PHE A 445 8.66 10.74 22.61
C PHE A 445 9.51 11.22 23.78
N LEU A 446 10.56 12.00 23.48
CA LEU A 446 11.48 12.61 24.44
C LEU A 446 11.21 14.10 24.53
N ARG A 447 11.17 14.66 25.73
CA ARG A 447 11.06 16.11 25.90
C ARG A 447 12.36 16.79 25.48
N VAL A 448 12.24 17.82 24.65
CA VAL A 448 13.33 18.74 24.33
C VAL A 448 13.41 19.73 25.48
N VAL A 449 14.55 19.72 26.18
CA VAL A 449 14.84 20.60 27.32
C VAL A 449 15.62 21.81 26.86
#